data_AF-A0A2I1K4I1-F1
#
_entry.id   AF-A0A2I1K4I1-F1
#
_cell.length_a   1.000
_cell.length_b   1.000
_cell.length_c   1.000
_cell.angle_alpha   90.00
_cell.angle_beta   90.00
_cell.angle_gamma   90.00
#
_symmetry.space_group_name_H-M   'P 1'
#
loop_
_entity.id
_entity.type
_entity.pdbx_description
1 polymer ?
#
loop_
_entity_poly.entity_id
_entity_poly.type
_entity_poly.pdbx_seq_one_letter_code
_entity_poly.pdbx_strand_id
1 'polypeptide(L)'
;MDNLIEKINQFRDARDWRQYHNEKDLAISISLEAAELLEVFQWCSSEEAVQNKLPQLEEELADVFIYAIMLASNLELDIDQLVLNKLAKNEQKYPVAKSKGRKEKYTEL
;
A
#
# COMPACT_ATOMS: atom_id res chain seq x y z
N MET A 1 9.43 -12.38 0.83
CA MET A 1 8.10 -11.88 1.23
C MET A 1 7.20 -12.99 1.78
N ASP A 2 7.44 -14.23 1.35
CA ASP A 2 6.65 -15.44 1.65
C ASP A 2 6.31 -15.64 3.14
N ASN A 3 7.26 -15.43 4.04
CA ASN A 3 7.03 -15.58 5.49
C ASN A 3 5.96 -14.61 6.04
N LEU A 4 5.90 -13.38 5.51
CA LEU A 4 4.93 -12.37 5.93
C LEU A 4 3.53 -12.69 5.38
N ILE A 5 3.44 -13.04 4.10
CA ILE A 5 2.20 -13.44 3.44
C ILE A 5 1.58 -14.64 4.18
N GLU A 6 2.40 -15.62 4.54
CA GLU A 6 1.97 -16.79 5.29
C GLU A 6 1.38 -16.40 6.66
N LYS A 7 2.05 -15.53 7.42
CA LYS A 7 1.54 -15.06 8.72
C LYS A 7 0.21 -14.31 8.60
N ILE A 8 0.08 -13.45 7.60
CA ILE A 8 -1.15 -12.69 7.32
C ILE A 8 -2.30 -13.66 6.99
N ASN A 9 -2.03 -14.63 6.11
CA ASN A 9 -3.01 -15.63 5.73
C ASN A 9 -3.41 -16.53 6.90
N GLN A 10 -2.44 -17.01 7.69
CA GLN A 10 -2.71 -17.78 8.90
C GLN A 10 -3.57 -17.00 9.90
N PHE A 11 -3.28 -15.71 10.11
CA PHE A 11 -4.08 -14.86 11.00
C PHE A 11 -5.54 -14.74 10.53
N ARG A 12 -5.74 -14.52 9.22
CA ARG A 12 -7.05 -14.44 8.57
C ARG A 12 -7.81 -15.77 8.68
N ASP A 13 -7.15 -16.86 8.32
CA ASP A 13 -7.76 -18.18 8.17
C ASP A 13 -8.08 -18.79 9.54
N ALA A 14 -7.27 -18.52 10.57
CA ALA A 14 -7.56 -18.92 11.94
C ALA A 14 -8.88 -18.34 12.49
N ARG A 15 -9.43 -17.31 11.83
CA ARG A 15 -10.70 -16.66 12.18
C ARG A 15 -11.82 -16.96 11.18
N ASP A 16 -11.55 -17.84 10.20
CA ASP A 16 -12.48 -18.15 9.11
C ASP A 16 -12.90 -16.90 8.30
N TRP A 17 -12.07 -15.85 8.28
CA TRP A 17 -12.41 -14.56 7.66
C TRP A 17 -12.21 -14.55 6.15
N ARG A 18 -11.59 -15.58 5.57
CA ARG A 18 -11.38 -15.67 4.13
C ARG A 18 -12.69 -15.54 3.34
N GLN A 19 -13.81 -16.02 3.88
CA GLN A 19 -15.14 -15.90 3.27
C GLN A 19 -15.63 -14.44 3.10
N TYR A 20 -15.14 -13.51 3.94
CA TYR A 20 -15.49 -12.08 3.89
C TYR A 20 -14.43 -11.26 3.12
N HIS A 21 -13.25 -11.82 2.89
CA HIS A 21 -12.14 -11.16 2.22
C HIS A 21 -12.06 -11.56 0.74
N ASN A 22 -13.14 -11.34 -0.02
CA ASN A 22 -13.11 -11.41 -1.49
C ASN A 22 -12.41 -10.18 -2.08
N GLU A 23 -12.10 -10.20 -3.37
CA GLU A 23 -11.27 -9.18 -4.03
C GLU A 23 -11.89 -7.78 -3.96
N LYS A 24 -13.22 -7.70 -4.12
CA LYS A 24 -13.96 -6.45 -4.07
C LYS A 24 -13.96 -5.88 -2.65
N ASP A 25 -14.22 -6.70 -1.65
CA ASP A 25 -14.25 -6.27 -0.25
C ASP A 25 -12.85 -5.90 0.26
N LEU A 26 -11.80 -6.64 -0.13
CA LEU A 26 -10.41 -6.27 0.16
C LEU A 26 -10.01 -4.94 -0.50
N ALA A 27 -10.44 -4.69 -1.74
CA ALA A 27 -10.18 -3.40 -2.40
C ALA A 27 -10.89 -2.23 -1.68
N ILE A 28 -12.08 -2.47 -1.12
CA ILE A 28 -12.77 -1.50 -0.26
C ILE A 28 -11.97 -1.26 1.01
N SER A 29 -11.54 -2.31 1.72
CA SER A 29 -10.70 -2.18 2.93
C SER A 29 -9.45 -1.37 2.67
N ILE A 30 -8.71 -1.62 1.58
CA ILE A 30 -7.53 -0.82 1.20
C ILE A 30 -7.88 0.68 1.10
N SER A 31 -9.04 1.01 0.53
CA SER A 31 -9.48 2.40 0.41
C SER A 31 -9.87 3.03 1.75
N LEU A 32 -10.39 2.23 2.69
CA LEU A 32 -10.74 2.69 4.03
C LEU A 32 -9.47 2.98 4.83
N GLU A 33 -8.53 2.04 4.90
CA GLU A 33 -7.28 2.24 5.65
C GLU A 33 -6.40 3.33 5.04
N ALA A 34 -6.45 3.52 3.72
CA ALA A 34 -5.78 4.65 3.09
C ALA A 34 -6.39 6.01 3.50
N ALA A 35 -7.69 6.04 3.82
CA ALA A 35 -8.36 7.21 4.35
C ALA A 35 -8.03 7.43 5.83
N GLU A 36 -7.91 6.37 6.63
CA GLU A 36 -7.46 6.45 8.04
C GLU A 36 -6.01 6.95 8.11
N LEU A 37 -5.12 6.43 7.25
CA LEU A 37 -3.76 6.95 7.08
C LEU A 37 -3.74 8.44 6.72
N LEU A 38 -4.68 8.90 5.87
CA LEU A 38 -4.80 10.31 5.51
C LEU A 38 -5.29 11.16 6.70
N GLU A 39 -6.18 10.62 7.54
CA GLU A 39 -6.73 11.30 8.71
C GLU A 39 -5.64 11.70 9.71
N VAL A 40 -4.58 10.91 9.82
CA VAL A 40 -3.43 11.23 10.69
C VAL A 40 -2.85 12.62 10.39
N PHE A 41 -2.92 13.06 9.12
CA PHE A 41 -2.44 14.35 8.64
C PHE A 41 -3.50 15.46 8.57
N GLN A 42 -4.78 15.18 8.88
CA GLN A 42 -5.89 16.10 8.56
C GLN A 42 -5.78 17.49 9.20
N TRP A 43 -5.22 17.58 10.41
CA TRP A 43 -5.21 18.80 11.23
C TRP A 43 -3.81 19.24 11.69
N CYS A 44 -2.76 18.78 11.01
CA CYS A 44 -1.38 19.13 11.33
C CYS A 44 -0.49 19.09 10.09
N SER A 45 0.70 19.67 10.18
CA SER A 45 1.69 19.55 9.10
C SER A 45 2.21 18.10 8.99
N SER A 46 2.90 17.80 7.89
CA SER A 46 3.56 16.49 7.72
C SER A 46 4.61 16.24 8.79
N GLU A 47 5.41 17.26 9.12
CA GLU A 47 6.45 17.21 10.15
C GLU A 47 5.84 16.97 11.54
N GLU A 48 4.75 17.67 11.87
CA GLU A 48 4.04 17.51 13.14
C GLU A 48 3.42 16.11 13.28
N ALA A 49 2.82 15.57 12.21
CA ALA A 49 2.28 14.22 12.20
C ALA A 49 3.39 13.18 12.41
N VAL A 50 4.49 13.27 11.66
CA VAL A 50 5.62 12.33 11.78
C VAL A 50 6.26 12.41 13.16
N GLN A 51 6.39 13.61 13.74
CA GLN A 51 7.00 13.77 15.06
C GLN A 51 6.10 13.25 16.19
N ASN A 52 4.79 13.52 16.13
CA ASN A 52 3.90 13.33 17.27
C ASN A 52 2.91 12.16 17.13
N LYS A 53 2.75 11.62 15.92
CA LYS A 53 1.77 10.57 15.58
C LYS A 53 2.39 9.38 14.83
N LEU A 54 3.70 9.17 14.96
CA LEU A 54 4.39 8.07 14.29
C LEU A 54 3.76 6.69 14.57
N PRO A 55 3.35 6.35 15.80
CA PRO A 55 2.71 5.06 16.07
C PRO A 55 1.42 4.86 15.26
N GLN A 56 0.57 5.89 15.16
CA GLN A 56 -0.65 5.82 14.35
C GLN A 56 -0.31 5.66 12.87
N LEU A 57 0.70 6.40 12.36
CA LEU A 57 1.15 6.23 10.98
C LEU A 57 1.63 4.81 10.69
N GLU A 58 2.34 4.18 11.62
CA GLU A 58 2.81 2.80 11.48
C GLU A 58 1.65 1.80 11.44
N GLU A 59 0.62 1.99 12.29
CA GLU A 59 -0.59 1.15 12.32
C GLU A 59 -1.36 1.27 11.01
N GLU A 60 -1.77 2.47 10.61
CA GLU A 60 -2.59 2.67 9.40
C GLU A 60 -1.85 2.25 8.12
N LEU A 61 -0.54 2.49 8.05
CA LEU A 61 0.27 2.05 6.92
C LEU A 61 0.39 0.52 6.87
N ALA A 62 0.50 -0.13 8.04
CA ALA A 62 0.52 -1.58 8.11
C ALA A 62 -0.82 -2.17 7.65
N ASP A 63 -1.95 -1.58 8.02
CA ASP A 63 -3.27 -2.06 7.61
C ASP A 63 -3.48 -1.95 6.09
N VAL A 64 -3.08 -0.82 5.47
CA VAL A 64 -3.03 -0.70 4.01
C VAL A 64 -2.23 -1.83 3.37
N PHE A 65 -1.04 -2.14 3.90
CA PHE A 65 -0.22 -3.23 3.37
C PHE A 65 -0.83 -4.60 3.60
N ILE A 66 -1.43 -4.86 4.76
CA ILE A 66 -2.03 -6.15 5.09
C ILE A 66 -3.14 -6.48 4.09
N TYR A 67 -4.07 -5.55 3.85
CA TYR A 67 -5.15 -5.79 2.89
C TYR A 67 -4.65 -5.88 1.44
N ALA A 68 -3.66 -5.07 1.05
CA ALA A 68 -3.05 -5.16 -0.28
C ALA A 68 -2.34 -6.51 -0.50
N ILE A 69 -1.63 -7.03 0.51
CA ILE A 69 -0.98 -8.34 0.47
C ILE A 69 -2.04 -9.46 0.43
N MET A 70 -3.10 -9.37 1.22
CA MET A 70 -4.21 -10.35 1.18
C MET A 70 -4.84 -10.38 -0.22
N LEU A 71 -5.04 -9.23 -0.86
CA LEU A 71 -5.60 -9.13 -2.20
C LEU A 71 -4.68 -9.76 -3.24
N ALA A 72 -3.39 -9.42 -3.22
CA ALA A 72 -2.41 -10.04 -4.10
C ALA A 72 -2.33 -11.56 -3.90
N SER A 73 -2.38 -12.02 -2.65
CA SER A 73 -2.37 -13.45 -2.31
C SER A 73 -3.62 -14.18 -2.82
N ASN A 74 -4.81 -13.57 -2.76
CA ASN A 74 -6.04 -14.16 -3.31
C ASN A 74 -5.96 -14.30 -4.84
N LEU A 75 -5.32 -13.35 -5.50
CA LEU A 75 -5.14 -13.32 -6.96
C LEU A 75 -3.92 -14.12 -7.44
N GLU A 76 -3.24 -14.83 -6.53
CA GLU A 76 -2.02 -15.59 -6.81
C GLU A 76 -0.92 -14.76 -7.50
N LEU A 77 -0.83 -13.48 -7.14
CA LEU A 77 0.16 -12.56 -7.69
C LEU A 77 1.48 -12.63 -6.92
N ASP A 78 2.58 -12.73 -7.67
CA ASP A 78 3.92 -12.46 -7.13
C ASP A 78 4.06 -10.95 -6.90
N ILE A 79 4.11 -10.55 -5.62
CA ILE A 79 4.16 -9.16 -5.20
C ILE A 79 5.47 -8.50 -5.64
N ASP A 80 6.59 -9.20 -5.54
CA ASP A 80 7.90 -8.68 -5.93
C ASP A 80 7.90 -8.39 -7.43
N GLN A 81 7.42 -9.33 -8.24
CA GLN A 81 7.33 -9.16 -9.69
C GLN A 81 6.32 -8.08 -10.08
N LEU A 82 5.19 -7.97 -9.36
CA LEU A 82 4.18 -6.93 -9.57
C LEU A 82 4.80 -5.53 -9.40
N VAL A 83 5.55 -5.32 -8.32
CA VAL A 83 6.22 -4.05 -8.01
C VAL A 83 7.33 -3.76 -9.00
N LEU A 84 8.21 -4.72 -9.29
CA LEU A 84 9.31 -4.57 -10.25
C LEU A 84 8.81 -4.20 -11.65
N ASN A 85 7.74 -4.86 -12.12
CA ASN A 85 7.12 -4.53 -13.41
C ASN A 85 6.57 -3.11 -13.44
N LYS A 86 6.00 -2.64 -12.32
CA LYS A 86 5.48 -1.28 -12.21
C LYS A 86 6.61 -0.24 -12.17
N LEU A 87 7.70 -0.53 -11.46
CA LEU A 87 8.89 0.33 -11.41
C LEU A 87 9.52 0.50 -12.79
N ALA A 88 9.72 -0.59 -13.54
CA ALA A 88 10.25 -0.52 -14.92
C ALA A 88 9.38 0.36 -15.84
N LYS A 89 8.05 0.28 -15.72
CA LYS A 89 7.13 1.18 -16.44
C LYS A 89 7.23 2.63 -15.97
N ASN A 90 7.47 2.86 -14.68
CA ASN A 90 7.64 4.21 -14.15
C ASN A 90 8.97 4.83 -14.58
N GLU A 91 10.07 4.07 -14.67
CA GLU A 91 11.35 4.55 -15.20
C GLU A 91 11.24 5.02 -16.65
N GLN A 92 10.47 4.30 -17.47
CA GLN A 92 10.18 4.70 -18.85
C GLN A 92 9.36 5.99 -18.92
N LYS A 93 8.37 6.14 -18.01
CA LYS A 93 7.53 7.35 -17.94
C LYS A 93 8.29 8.55 -17.38
N TYR A 94 9.19 8.33 -16.43
CA TYR A 94 9.94 9.37 -15.73
C TYR A 94 11.46 9.16 -15.87
N PRO A 95 12.04 9.36 -17.07
CA PRO A 95 13.49 9.24 -17.24
C PRO A 95 14.23 10.24 -16.34
N VAL A 96 15.32 9.81 -15.71
CA VAL A 96 16.12 10.65 -14.80
C VAL A 96 16.52 11.97 -15.45
N ALA A 97 16.98 11.92 -16.70
CA ALA A 97 17.42 13.09 -17.46
C ALA A 97 16.33 14.16 -17.65
N LYS A 98 15.04 13.78 -17.60
CA LYS A 98 13.91 14.70 -17.78
C LYS A 98 13.18 15.04 -16.48
N SER A 99 13.26 14.15 -15.49
CA SER A 99 12.36 14.17 -14.32
C SER A 99 13.07 14.50 -13.01
N LYS A 100 14.42 14.47 -12.96
CA LYS A 100 15.17 14.71 -11.73
C LYS A 100 14.91 16.13 -11.21
N GLY A 101 14.45 16.23 -9.96
CA GLY A 101 14.15 17.52 -9.30
C GLY A 101 12.85 18.19 -9.78
N ARG A 102 12.06 17.49 -10.59
CA ARG A 102 10.80 17.98 -11.17
C ARG A 102 9.63 17.20 -10.58
N LYS A 103 8.51 17.89 -10.35
CA LYS A 103 7.27 17.31 -9.80
C LYS A 103 6.17 17.17 -10.86
N GLU A 104 6.42 17.72 -12.04
CA GLU A 104 5.53 17.69 -13.18
C GLU A 104 5.25 16.26 -13.60
N LYS A 105 4.00 15.99 -13.96
CA LYS A 105 3.59 14.67 -14.43
C LYS A 105 4.31 14.38 -15.75
N TYR A 106 4.56 13.11 -16.07
CA TYR A 106 5.27 12.73 -17.31
C TYR A 106 4.66 13.27 -18.62
N THR A 107 3.38 13.67 -18.59
CA THR A 107 2.70 14.33 -19.70
C THR A 107 3.12 15.79 -19.90
N GLU A 108 3.87 16.36 -18.96
CA GLU A 108 4.28 17.77 -18.86
C GLU A 108 5.81 17.93 -18.72
N LEU A 109 6.58 16.83 -18.86
CA LEU A 109 8.05 16.81 -18.72
C LEU A 109 8.83 17.27 -19.95
#